data_AF-A0A7Y6E4X0-F1
#
_entry.id   AF-A0A7Y6E4X0-F1
#
_cell.length_a   1.000
_cell.length_b   1.000
_cell.length_c   1.000
_cell.angle_alpha   90.00
_cell.angle_beta   90.00
_cell.angle_gamma   90.00
#
_symmetry.space_group_name_H-M   'P 1'
#
loop_
_entity.id
_entity.type
_entity.pdbx_description
1 polymer ?
#
loop_
_entity_poly.entity_id
_entity_poly.type
_entity_poly.pdbx_seq_one_letter_code
_entity_poly.pdbx_strand_id
1 'polypeptide(L)' 'MVSFRELARRLIADGIVETISHQRLSKISREDPDFPPVVKIGSSNAVDYRLAAPYFRGRVTRPGWRTDLKGKRAAGEE' A
#
# COMPACT_ATOMS: atom_id res chain seq x y z
N MET A 1 -10.19 -10.48 0.65
CA MET A 1 -8.85 -10.33 1.23
C MET A 1 -7.80 -11.00 0.36
N VAL A 2 -6.65 -10.35 0.19
CA VAL A 2 -5.52 -10.82 -0.63
C VAL A 2 -4.24 -10.77 0.20
N SER A 3 -3.37 -11.77 0.05
CA SER A 3 -2.06 -11.78 0.70
C SER A 3 -1.17 -10.68 0.16
N PHE A 4 -0.15 -10.24 0.91
CA PHE A 4 0.77 -9.18 0.42
C PHE A 4 1.45 -9.50 -0.92
N ARG A 5 1.76 -10.77 -1.20
CA ARG A 5 2.30 -11.20 -2.50
C ARG A 5 1.30 -10.97 -3.64
N GLU A 6 0.04 -11.28 -3.40
CA GLU A 6 -1.04 -11.08 -4.37
C GLU A 6 -1.38 -9.59 -4.51
N LEU A 7 -1.41 -8.85 -3.40
CA LEU A 7 -1.59 -7.40 -3.41
C LEU A 7 -0.54 -6.73 -4.30
N ALA A 8 0.74 -7.08 -4.14
CA ALA A 8 1.82 -6.54 -4.98
C ALA A 8 1.58 -6.82 -6.47
N ARG A 9 1.22 -8.05 -6.83
CA ARG A 9 0.91 -8.40 -8.22
C ARG A 9 -0.26 -7.60 -8.77
N ARG A 10 -1.34 -7.50 -8.00
CA ARG A 10 -2.54 -6.77 -8.42
C ARG A 10 -2.27 -5.29 -8.60
N LEU A 11 -1.57 -4.64 -7.65
CA LEU A 11 -1.24 -3.22 -7.77
C LEU A 11 -0.43 -2.90 -9.03
N ILE A 12 0.48 -3.78 -9.44
CA ILE A 12 1.24 -3.65 -10.68
C ILE A 12 0.36 -3.91 -11.90
N ALA A 13 -0.46 -4.97 -11.87
CA ALA A 13 -1.36 -5.32 -12.96
C ALA A 13 -2.45 -4.25 -13.23
N ASP A 14 -2.91 -3.58 -12.18
CA ASP A 14 -3.88 -2.48 -12.22
C ASP A 14 -3.21 -1.14 -12.58
N GLY A 15 -1.88 -1.11 -12.74
CA GLY A 15 -1.10 0.10 -13.06
C GLY A 15 -1.05 1.14 -11.95
N ILE A 16 -1.42 0.78 -10.72
CA ILE A 16 -1.45 1.68 -9.56
C ILE A 16 -0.02 2.03 -9.11
N VAL A 17 0.89 1.06 -9.22
CA VAL A 17 2.32 1.24 -8.93
C VAL A 17 3.14 0.59 -10.03
N GLU A 18 4.28 1.20 -10.39
CA GLU A 18 5.17 0.63 -11.42
C GLU A 18 5.88 -0.64 -10.92
N THR A 19 6.41 -0.61 -9.70
CA THR A 19 7.07 -1.75 -9.06
C THR A 19 6.88 -1.74 -7.54
N ILE A 20 6.48 -2.87 -6.96
CA ILE A 20 6.45 -3.03 -5.51
C ILE A 20 6.65 -4.48 -5.08
N SER A 21 7.42 -4.70 -4.01
CA SER A 21 7.63 -6.02 -3.43
C SER A 21 6.81 -6.21 -2.17
N HIS A 22 6.42 -7.45 -1.87
CA HIS A 22 5.68 -7.80 -0.65
C HIS A 22 6.44 -7.44 0.64
N GLN A 23 7.78 -7.43 0.61
CA GLN A 23 8.60 -7.00 1.74
C GLN A 23 8.43 -5.50 2.01
N ARG A 24 8.33 -4.70 0.94
CA ARG A 24 8.07 -3.26 1.04
C ARG A 24 6.66 -2.99 1.57
N LEU A 25 5.66 -3.74 1.10
CA LEU A 25 4.30 -3.69 1.65
C LEU A 25 4.28 -4.01 3.15
N SER A 26 5.04 -5.02 3.58
CA SER A 26 5.17 -5.38 4.99
C SER A 26 5.84 -4.30 5.83
N LYS A 27 6.85 -3.63 5.28
CA LYS A 27 7.50 -2.50 5.94
C LYS A 27 6.55 -1.30 6.07
N ILE A 28 5.90 -0.93 4.97
CA ILE A 28 4.88 0.13 4.93
C ILE A 28 3.78 -0.12 5.97
N SER A 29 3.23 -1.34 6.02
CA SER A 29 2.19 -1.70 6.97
C SER A 29 2.58 -1.51 8.45
N ARG A 30 3.88 -1.46 8.75
CA ARG A 30 4.41 -1.27 10.11
C ARG A 30 4.77 0.18 10.40
N GLU A 31 5.16 0.93 9.37
CA GLU A 31 5.60 2.33 9.49
C GLU A 31 4.44 3.33 9.31
N ASP A 32 3.45 2.97 8.51
CA ASP A 32 2.36 3.84 8.11
C ASP A 32 1.08 3.47 8.88
N PRO A 33 0.62 4.31 9.82
CA PRO A 33 -0.58 4.03 10.61
C PRO A 33 -1.88 4.16 9.81
N ASP A 34 -1.84 4.79 8.63
CA ASP A 34 -2.97 4.93 7.72
C ASP A 34 -3.10 3.72 6.77
N PHE A 35 -2.17 2.76 6.86
CA PHE A 35 -2.19 1.56 6.04
C PHE A 35 -3.49 0.77 6.25
N PRO A 36 -4.10 0.23 5.18
CA PRO A 36 -5.31 -0.57 5.28
C PRO A 36 -5.16 -1.73 6.28
N PRO A 37 -6.23 -2.09 7.00
CA PRO A 37 -6.18 -3.07 8.07
C PRO A 37 -5.65 -4.42 7.57
N VAL A 38 -4.60 -4.88 8.24
CA VAL A 38 -3.92 -6.13 7.94
C VAL A 38 -4.41 -7.21 8.89
N VAL A 39 -4.82 -8.32 8.30
CA VAL A 39 -5.22 -9.52 9.04
C VAL A 39 -4.20 -10.63 8.81
N LYS A 40 -3.99 -11.45 9.84
CA LYS A 40 -3.22 -12.69 9.70
C LYS A 40 -4.13 -13.84 9.28
N ILE A 41 -3.78 -14.49 8.18
CA ILE A 41 -4.42 -15.72 7.72
C ILE A 41 -3.34 -16.81 7.73
N GLY A 42 -3.38 -17.66 8.74
CA GLY A 42 -2.29 -18.59 9.05
C GLY A 42 -0.97 -17.83 9.29
N SER A 43 0.09 -18.21 8.58
CA SER A 43 1.40 -17.54 8.66
C SER A 43 1.55 -16.33 7.73
N SER A 44 0.51 -15.96 6.96
CA SER A 44 0.59 -14.88 5.98
C SER A 44 -0.22 -13.65 6.39
N ASN A 45 0.30 -12.47 6.04
CA ASN A 45 -0.43 -11.21 6.16
C ASN A 45 -1.29 -10.98 4.90
N ALA A 46 -2.55 -10.63 5.13
CA ALA A 46 -3.53 -10.33 4.10
C ALA A 46 -4.26 -9.03 4.41
N VAL A 47 -4.82 -8.42 3.37
CA VAL A 47 -5.40 -7.08 3.38
C VAL A 47 -6.56 -7.06 2.39
N ASP A 48 -7.56 -6.23 2.63
CA ASP A 48 -8.62 -6.05 1.66
C ASP A 48 -8.16 -5.20 0.46
N TYR A 49 -8.30 -5.74 -0.75
CA TYR A 49 -7.87 -5.07 -1.97
C TYR A 49 -8.67 -3.79 -2.24
N ARG A 50 -9.96 -3.75 -1.89
CA ARG A 50 -10.82 -2.59 -2.13
C ARG A 50 -10.41 -1.39 -1.30
N LEU A 51 -9.78 -1.63 -0.14
CA LEU A 51 -9.21 -0.58 0.72
C LEU A 51 -7.77 -0.25 0.32
N ALA A 52 -6.98 -1.26 -0.06
CA ALA A 52 -5.59 -1.04 -0.44
C ALA A 52 -5.44 -0.30 -1.78
N ALA A 53 -6.23 -0.65 -2.79
CA ALA A 53 -6.15 -0.01 -4.10
C ALA A 53 -6.27 1.53 -4.03
N PRO A 54 -7.30 2.14 -3.40
CA PRO A 54 -7.39 3.59 -3.28
C PRO A 54 -6.27 4.20 -2.43
N TYR A 55 -5.84 3.54 -1.35
CA TYR A 55 -4.69 3.97 -0.55
C TYR A 55 -3.42 4.10 -1.40
N PHE A 56 -3.13 3.11 -2.26
CA PHE A 56 -1.98 3.16 -3.14
C PHE A 56 -2.15 4.10 -4.34
N ARG A 57 -3.38 4.33 -4.82
CA ARG A 57 -3.67 5.33 -5.87
C ARG A 57 -3.44 6.76 -5.38
N GLY A 58 -3.86 7.06 -4.15
CA GLY A 58 -3.59 8.37 -3.52
C GLY A 58 -2.12 8.54 -3.14
N ARG A 59 -1.42 7.43 -2.90
CA ARG A 59 0.01 7.40 -2.65
C ARG A 59 0.80 7.50 -3.95
N VAL A 60 0.94 8.72 -4.46
CA VAL A 60 1.84 9.04 -5.59
C VAL A 60 3.25 8.56 -5.24
N THR A 61 3.56 7.35 -5.67
CA THR A 61 4.86 6.72 -5.49
C THR A 61 5.74 7.26 -6.60
N ARG A 62 6.25 8.49 -6.43
CA ARG A 62 7.28 9.02 -7.32
C ARG A 62 8.52 8.12 -7.19
N PRO A 63 9.03 7.54 -8.30
CA PRO A 63 10.26 6.78 -8.27
C PRO A 63 11.39 7.68 -7.76
N GLY A 64 11.89 7.38 -6.55
CA GLY A 64 12.95 8.15 -5.88
C GLY A 64 12.61 8.72 -4.49
N TRP A 65 11.35 8.68 -4.03
CA TRP A 65 11.03 9.22 -2.69
C TRP A 65 11.48 8.27 -1.57
N ARG A 66 12.63 8.55 -0.97
CA ARG A 66 12.93 8.22 0.43
C ARG A 66 11.90 8.97 1.29
N THR A 67 11.06 8.24 2.02
CA THR A 67 10.25 8.78 3.11
C THR A 67 11.18 9.20 4.24
N ASP A 68 11.69 10.43 4.13
CA ASP A 68 11.93 11.31 5.26
C ASP A 68 11.55 12.70 4.78
N LEU A 69 10.27 13.04 4.93
CA LEU A 69 9.79 14.41 4.99
C LEU A 69 8.32 14.39 5.39
N LYS A 70 8.15 14.70 6.66
CA LYS A 70 6.92 15.16 7.31
C LYS A 70 6.24 16.23 6.44
N GLY A 71 4.95 16.01 6.15
CA GLY A 71 4.02 17.08 5.76
C GLY A 71 3.62 17.12 4.28
N LYS A 72 2.34 16.83 4.01
CA LYS A 72 1.38 17.85 3.55
C LYS A 72 -0.04 17.26 3.55
N ARG A 73 -0.87 17.76 4.45
CA ARG A 73 -2.33 17.65 4.43
C ARG A 73 -2.86 18.30 3.14
N ALA A 74 -3.65 17.56 2.36
CA ALA A 74 -4.61 18.05 1.35
C ALA A 74 -5.57 16.88 1.07
N ALA A 75 -6.85 16.90 1.45
CA ALA A 75 -7.97 17.77 1.05
C ALA A 75 -8.68 17.27 -0.23
N GLY A 76 -10.01 17.13 -0.14
CA GLY A 76 -10.95 16.80 -1.23
C GLY A 76 -10.99 15.30 -1.53
N GLU A 77 -12.11 14.62 -1.82
CA GLU A 77 -13.39 14.98 -2.46
C GLU A 77 -14.39 13.86 -2.04
N GLU A 78 -15.71 13.99 -1.84
CA GLU A 78 -16.76 15.01 -2.01
C GLU A 78 -17.88 14.70 -0.98
#